data_AF-A0A6I3LRM0-F1
#
_entry.id   AF-A0A6I3LRM0-F1
#
_cell.length_a   1.000
_cell.length_b   1.000
_cell.length_c   1.000
_cell.angle_alpha   90.00
_cell.angle_beta   90.00
_cell.angle_gamma   90.00
#
_symmetry.space_group_name_H-M   'P 1'
#
loop_
_entity.id
_entity.type
_entity.pdbx_description
1 polymer ?
#
loop_
_entity_poly.entity_id
_entity_poly.type
_entity_poly.pdbx_seq_one_letter_code
_entity_poly.pdbx_strand_id
1 'polypeptide(L)'
;MKNYILLLILLGTFTLQAQEQVFTSRKGPKFLPGHYDITITVQNDTLKYELFNHWYSRSYAQLRNVSIPLNDIHKQDSITFKITKKGIHLTDEKFGITKKIKRKNLCDSLEDMRKISYAYKIAQDNNLMHYELFKSTDLQLSEAAFRAKVKENLLNKRENE
;
A
#
# COMPACT_ATOMS: atom_id res chain seq x y z
N MET A 1 -22.25 -35.36 31.41
CA MET A 1 -21.87 -33.99 30.98
C MET A 1 -20.36 -33.75 31.01
N LYS A 2 -19.52 -34.67 30.52
CA LYS A 2 -18.04 -34.47 30.48
C LYS A 2 -17.42 -34.61 29.08
N ASN A 3 -18.19 -35.05 28.08
CA ASN A 3 -17.69 -35.29 26.72
C ASN A 3 -18.02 -34.16 25.72
N TYR A 4 -18.88 -33.19 26.10
CA TYR A 4 -19.26 -32.09 25.20
C TYR A 4 -18.36 -30.85 25.30
N ILE A 5 -17.58 -30.72 26.37
CA ILE A 5 -16.66 -29.59 26.56
C ILE A 5 -15.39 -29.75 25.71
N LEU A 6 -14.99 -30.99 25.39
CA LEU A 6 -13.81 -31.24 24.56
C LEU A 6 -14.04 -30.91 23.08
N LEU A 7 -15.28 -30.95 22.60
CA LEU A 7 -15.61 -30.67 21.20
C LEU A 7 -15.55 -29.16 20.87
N LEU A 8 -15.86 -28.29 21.84
CA LEU A 8 -15.82 -26.83 21.66
C LEU A 8 -14.41 -26.25 21.68
N ILE A 9 -13.43 -26.96 22.27
CA ILE A 9 -12.02 -26.54 22.25
C ILE A 9 -11.35 -26.96 20.93
N LEU A 10 -11.82 -28.03 20.29
CA LEU A 10 -11.27 -28.52 19.01
C LEU A 10 -11.77 -27.77 17.77
N LEU A 11 -12.94 -27.11 17.84
CA LEU A 11 -13.45 -26.25 16.76
C LEU A 11 -12.89 -24.82 16.81
N GLY A 12 -12.21 -24.42 17.89
CA GLY A 12 -11.65 -23.07 18.05
C GLY A 12 -10.32 -22.81 17.33
N THR A 13 -9.70 -23.82 16.72
CA THR A 13 -8.32 -23.71 16.20
C THR A 13 -8.16 -23.81 14.68
N PHE A 14 -9.26 -23.89 13.92
CA PHE A 14 -9.22 -23.96 12.45
C PHE A 14 -9.46 -22.63 11.73
N THR A 15 -9.45 -21.50 12.43
CA THR A 15 -9.22 -20.20 11.79
C THR A 15 -7.73 -19.89 11.78
N LEU A 16 -6.94 -20.73 11.08
CA LEU A 16 -5.67 -20.28 10.50
C LEU A 16 -6.02 -19.26 9.41
N GLN A 17 -6.49 -18.08 9.81
CA GLN A 17 -6.39 -16.92 8.95
C GLN A 17 -4.90 -16.76 8.67
N ALA A 18 -4.49 -16.93 7.41
CA ALA A 18 -3.11 -16.71 7.01
C ALA A 18 -2.72 -15.30 7.48
N GLN A 19 -1.90 -15.23 8.53
CA GLN A 19 -1.58 -13.98 9.20
C GLN A 19 -0.94 -13.05 8.18
N GLU A 20 -1.55 -11.89 7.95
CA GLU A 20 -1.01 -10.89 7.05
C GLU A 20 0.37 -10.43 7.58
N GLN A 21 1.38 -10.48 6.71
CA GLN A 21 2.71 -9.99 7.03
C GLN A 21 3.05 -8.77 6.19
N VAL A 22 3.16 -7.62 6.85
CA VAL A 22 3.57 -6.36 6.22
C VAL A 22 5.06 -6.12 6.45
N PHE A 23 5.77 -5.84 5.36
CA PHE A 23 7.16 -5.43 5.32
C PHE A 23 7.27 -4.07 4.66
N THR A 24 8.02 -3.16 5.27
CA THR A 24 8.11 -1.77 4.81
C THR A 24 9.57 -1.33 4.70
N SER A 25 9.84 -0.41 3.79
CA SER A 25 11.15 0.24 3.69
C SER A 25 11.07 1.60 3.02
N ARG A 26 12.23 2.27 2.94
CA ARG A 26 12.41 3.52 2.22
C ARG A 26 13.68 3.49 1.37
N LYS A 27 13.60 4.04 0.15
CA LYS A 27 14.77 4.42 -0.66
C LYS A 27 14.82 5.95 -0.75
N GLY A 28 15.97 6.52 -0.47
CA GLY A 28 16.13 7.96 -0.31
C GLY A 28 15.97 8.43 1.14
N PRO A 29 16.42 9.66 1.45
CA PRO A 29 16.33 10.22 2.79
C PRO A 29 14.91 10.68 3.11
N LYS A 30 14.50 10.51 4.38
CA LYS A 30 13.13 10.82 4.86
C LYS A 30 12.70 12.27 4.60
N PHE A 31 13.64 13.20 4.73
CA PHE A 31 13.35 14.64 4.73
C PHE A 31 13.60 15.31 3.38
N LEU A 32 14.00 14.55 2.33
CA LEU A 32 14.08 15.11 0.99
C LEU A 32 12.88 14.68 0.16
N PRO A 33 12.38 15.59 -0.70
CA PRO A 33 11.36 15.25 -1.68
C PRO A 33 11.86 14.18 -2.65
N GLY A 34 10.94 13.35 -3.13
CA GLY A 34 11.20 12.34 -4.16
C GLY A 34 11.73 11.02 -3.63
N HIS A 35 11.56 10.73 -2.33
CA HIS A 35 11.92 9.42 -1.80
C HIS A 35 10.81 8.40 -2.03
N TYR A 36 11.21 7.12 -2.02
CA TYR A 36 10.27 6.03 -2.19
C TYR A 36 9.95 5.35 -0.88
N ASP A 37 8.67 5.31 -0.53
CA ASP A 37 8.13 4.42 0.49
C ASP A 37 7.72 3.10 -0.18
N ILE A 38 8.19 1.99 0.40
CA ILE A 38 8.05 0.63 -0.14
C ILE A 38 7.21 -0.18 0.82
N THR A 39 6.16 -0.84 0.34
CA THR A 39 5.39 -1.83 1.11
C THR A 39 5.32 -3.15 0.37
N ILE A 40 5.53 -4.24 1.11
CA ILE A 40 5.32 -5.60 0.66
C ILE A 40 4.41 -6.28 1.68
N THR A 41 3.22 -6.69 1.25
CA THR A 41 2.27 -7.43 2.07
C THR A 41 2.23 -8.87 1.57
N VAL A 42 2.35 -9.84 2.47
CA VAL A 42 2.20 -11.27 2.16
C VAL A 42 0.95 -11.78 2.89
N GLN A 43 -0.02 -12.27 2.12
CA GLN A 43 -1.28 -12.81 2.63
C GLN A 43 -1.83 -13.85 1.64
N ASN A 44 -2.38 -14.96 2.12
CA ASN A 44 -3.04 -15.99 1.30
C ASN A 44 -2.21 -16.41 0.06
N ASP A 45 -0.94 -16.77 0.27
CA ASP A 45 0.02 -17.12 -0.79
C ASP A 45 0.19 -16.09 -1.90
N THR A 46 -0.14 -14.83 -1.62
CA THR A 46 0.06 -13.70 -2.53
C THR A 46 0.99 -12.69 -1.89
N LEU A 47 1.98 -12.25 -2.67
CA LEU A 47 2.83 -11.11 -2.36
C LEU A 47 2.29 -9.89 -3.11
N LYS A 48 1.89 -8.86 -2.37
CA LYS A 48 1.54 -7.54 -2.92
C LYS A 48 2.69 -6.58 -2.69
N TYR A 49 3.25 -6.04 -3.77
CA TYR A 49 4.25 -4.98 -3.76
C TYR A 49 3.64 -3.66 -4.18
N GLU A 50 3.79 -2.64 -3.34
CA GLU A 50 3.43 -1.27 -3.67
C GLU A 50 4.62 -0.34 -3.47
N LEU A 51 4.78 0.57 -4.43
CA LEU A 51 5.82 1.60 -4.43
C LEU A 51 5.16 2.96 -4.50
N PHE A 52 5.52 3.84 -3.57
CA PHE A 52 4.99 5.20 -3.52
C PHE A 52 6.13 6.20 -3.61
N ASN A 53 5.99 7.19 -4.49
CA ASN A 53 6.83 8.39 -4.47
C ASN A 53 6.22 9.39 -3.50
N HIS A 54 7.05 9.97 -2.64
CA HIS A 54 6.68 10.99 -1.69
C HIS A 54 7.55 12.24 -1.89
N TRP A 55 6.92 13.38 -2.18
CA TRP A 55 7.61 14.65 -2.39
C TRP A 55 7.52 15.55 -1.16
N TYR A 56 6.31 15.76 -0.66
CA TYR A 56 6.05 16.64 0.47
C TYR A 56 4.96 16.04 1.33
N SER A 57 4.78 16.60 2.53
CA SER A 57 3.71 16.21 3.44
C SER A 57 2.40 15.98 2.67
N ARG A 58 1.88 14.76 2.76
CA ARG A 58 0.62 14.35 2.13
C ARG A 58 0.57 14.48 0.61
N SER A 59 1.71 14.24 -0.05
CA SER A 59 1.81 14.25 -1.51
C SER A 59 2.45 12.95 -1.98
N TYR A 60 1.60 12.03 -2.43
CA TYR A 60 2.00 10.68 -2.85
C TYR A 60 1.54 10.37 -4.27
N ALA A 61 2.37 9.62 -4.99
CA ALA A 61 1.96 8.92 -6.21
C ALA A 61 2.31 7.45 -6.10
N GLN A 62 1.35 6.58 -6.44
CA GLN A 62 1.59 5.13 -6.50
C GLN A 62 2.23 4.77 -7.84
N LEU A 63 3.48 4.31 -7.79
CA LEU A 63 4.29 3.97 -8.95
C LEU A 63 4.24 2.47 -9.31
N ARG A 64 3.98 1.62 -8.32
CA ARG A 64 3.76 0.17 -8.48
C ARG A 64 2.60 -0.26 -7.60
N ASN A 65 1.80 -1.20 -8.10
CA ASN A 65 0.79 -1.95 -7.36
C ASN A 65 0.68 -3.33 -8.03
N VAL A 66 1.51 -4.26 -7.56
CA VAL A 66 1.70 -5.56 -8.19
C VAL A 66 1.34 -6.65 -7.19
N SER A 67 0.51 -7.60 -7.62
CA SER A 67 0.17 -8.78 -6.83
C SER A 67 0.67 -10.03 -7.54
N ILE A 68 1.40 -10.88 -6.82
CA ILE A 68 2.08 -12.05 -7.37
C ILE A 68 1.78 -13.26 -6.49
N PRO A 69 1.22 -14.36 -7.04
CA PRO A 69 1.19 -15.62 -6.33
C PRO A 69 2.61 -16.06 -5.96
N LEU A 70 2.84 -16.53 -4.74
CA LEU A 70 4.18 -16.92 -4.27
C LEU A 70 4.79 -18.03 -5.15
N ASN A 71 3.97 -18.88 -5.76
CA ASN A 71 4.41 -19.92 -6.68
C ASN A 71 4.96 -19.37 -8.01
N ASP A 72 4.63 -18.13 -8.38
CA ASP A 72 5.06 -17.46 -9.62
C ASP A 72 6.01 -16.28 -9.35
N ILE A 73 6.55 -16.16 -8.14
CA ILE A 73 7.39 -15.03 -7.69
C ILE A 73 8.64 -14.78 -8.56
N HIS A 74 9.02 -15.76 -9.36
CA HIS A 74 10.17 -15.71 -10.28
C HIS A 74 9.81 -15.30 -11.72
N LYS A 75 8.53 -15.06 -12.05
CA LYS A 75 8.04 -14.92 -13.44
C LYS A 75 7.54 -13.51 -13.81
N GLN A 76 7.98 -12.45 -13.15
CA GLN A 76 7.49 -11.10 -13.46
C GLN A 76 8.60 -10.08 -13.71
N ASP A 77 8.55 -9.47 -14.90
CA ASP A 77 9.07 -8.12 -15.18
C ASP A 77 10.54 -7.86 -14.77
N SER A 78 10.92 -6.58 -14.74
CA SER A 78 12.16 -6.06 -14.14
C SER A 78 12.16 -6.09 -12.60
N ILE A 79 11.36 -6.96 -11.98
CA ILE A 79 11.14 -7.01 -10.52
C ILE A 79 11.47 -8.40 -10.01
N THR A 80 12.29 -8.51 -8.99
CA THR A 80 12.65 -9.79 -8.39
C THR A 80 12.48 -9.74 -6.89
N PHE A 81 11.87 -10.78 -6.33
CA PHE A 81 11.75 -10.97 -4.89
C PHE A 81 12.49 -12.23 -4.47
N LYS A 82 13.29 -12.12 -3.41
CA LYS A 82 13.90 -13.25 -2.73
C LYS A 82 13.48 -13.25 -1.27
N ILE A 83 12.60 -14.16 -0.90
CA ILE A 83 12.15 -14.34 0.47
C ILE A 83 13.23 -15.10 1.24
N THR A 84 13.64 -14.58 2.39
CA THR A 84 14.62 -15.21 3.27
C THR A 84 14.12 -15.21 4.71
N LYS A 85 14.70 -16.05 5.58
CA LYS A 85 14.44 -16.02 7.03
C LYS A 85 14.64 -14.63 7.65
N LYS A 86 15.45 -13.77 7.03
CA LYS A 86 15.79 -12.44 7.55
C LYS A 86 14.98 -11.29 6.90
N GLY A 87 13.94 -11.59 6.12
CA GLY A 87 13.10 -10.64 5.39
C GLY A 87 13.14 -10.83 3.86
N ILE A 88 12.54 -9.88 3.14
CA ILE A 88 12.41 -9.94 1.68
C ILE A 88 13.48 -9.07 1.03
N HIS A 89 14.21 -9.61 0.06
CA HIS A 89 15.07 -8.82 -0.83
C HIS A 89 14.27 -8.47 -2.08
N LEU A 90 14.17 -7.18 -2.37
CA LEU A 90 13.49 -6.63 -3.54
C LEU A 90 14.53 -6.03 -4.48
N THR A 91 14.43 -6.40 -5.75
CA THR A 91 15.03 -5.69 -6.87
C THR A 91 13.89 -5.15 -7.75
N ASP A 92 13.85 -3.86 -8.05
CA ASP A 92 12.99 -3.26 -9.08
C ASP A 92 13.87 -2.35 -9.95
N GLU A 93 14.27 -2.85 -11.12
CA GLU A 93 15.28 -2.19 -11.97
C GLU A 93 14.75 -0.87 -12.55
N LYS A 94 13.46 -0.79 -12.86
CA LYS A 94 12.81 0.42 -13.40
C LYS A 94 13.01 1.63 -12.48
N PHE A 95 13.01 1.40 -11.16
CA PHE A 95 13.21 2.45 -10.16
C PHE A 95 14.59 2.36 -9.48
N GLY A 96 15.49 1.52 -10.00
CA GLY A 96 16.84 1.27 -9.49
C GLY A 96 16.85 0.83 -8.02
N ILE A 97 15.84 0.10 -7.56
CA ILE A 97 15.73 -0.34 -6.17
C ILE A 97 16.40 -1.71 -6.05
N THR A 98 17.45 -1.81 -5.23
CA THR A 98 17.99 -3.10 -4.77
C THR A 98 18.13 -3.03 -3.27
N LYS A 99 17.18 -3.63 -2.54
CA LYS A 99 17.08 -3.42 -1.10
C LYS A 99 16.52 -4.62 -0.37
N LYS A 100 17.09 -4.86 0.81
CA LYS A 100 16.47 -5.71 1.82
C LYS A 100 15.39 -4.92 2.58
N ILE A 101 14.15 -5.41 2.52
CA ILE A 101 12.99 -4.82 3.17
C ILE A 101 12.90 -5.37 4.59
N LYS A 102 13.15 -4.49 5.56
CA LYS A 102 13.08 -4.76 7.00
C LYS A 102 12.20 -3.68 7.61
N ARG A 103 10.97 -4.03 8.00
CA ARG A 103 9.94 -3.18 8.64
C ARG A 103 10.47 -1.83 9.14
N LYS A 104 10.45 -0.79 8.29
CA LYS A 104 10.77 0.59 8.65
C LYS A 104 9.51 1.43 8.77
N ASN A 105 9.54 2.45 9.62
CA ASN A 105 8.45 3.42 9.68
C ASN A 105 8.33 4.18 8.35
N LEU A 106 7.13 4.13 7.77
CA LEU A 106 6.73 4.89 6.59
C LEU A 106 6.55 6.38 6.94
N CYS A 107 6.40 7.25 5.95
CA CYS A 107 6.13 8.67 6.22
C CYS A 107 4.66 8.87 6.63
N ASP A 108 3.74 8.14 6.01
CA ASP A 108 2.32 8.06 6.36
C ASP A 108 1.86 6.59 6.43
N SER A 109 0.62 6.36 6.89
CA SER A 109 0.04 5.02 6.91
C SER A 109 -0.17 4.47 5.49
N LEU A 110 -0.15 3.15 5.30
CA LEU A 110 -0.39 2.55 3.98
C LEU A 110 -1.76 2.92 3.40
N GLU A 111 -2.76 3.04 4.26
CA GLU A 111 -4.10 3.47 3.85
C GLU A 111 -4.09 4.92 3.36
N ASP A 112 -3.46 5.84 4.09
CA ASP A 112 -3.38 7.25 3.70
C ASP A 112 -2.57 7.42 2.42
N MET A 113 -1.44 6.74 2.28
CA MET A 113 -0.64 6.76 1.05
C MET A 113 -1.47 6.34 -0.16
N ARG A 114 -2.32 5.30 -0.05
CA ARG A 114 -3.22 4.85 -1.11
C ARG A 114 -4.31 5.88 -1.43
N LYS A 115 -4.95 6.45 -0.41
CA LYS A 115 -5.97 7.50 -0.57
C LYS A 115 -5.41 8.74 -1.25
N ILE A 116 -4.28 9.25 -0.76
CA ILE A 116 -3.60 10.43 -1.31
C ILE A 116 -3.15 10.15 -2.75
N SER A 117 -2.58 8.98 -3.01
CA SER A 117 -2.18 8.59 -4.38
C SER A 117 -3.37 8.51 -5.34
N TYR A 118 -4.54 8.09 -4.85
CA TYR A 118 -5.76 8.11 -5.65
C TYR A 118 -6.18 9.54 -6.01
N ALA A 119 -6.25 10.44 -5.02
CA ALA A 119 -6.57 11.85 -5.26
C ALA A 119 -5.56 12.50 -6.21
N TYR A 120 -4.27 12.18 -6.06
CA TYR A 120 -3.21 12.64 -6.94
C TYR A 120 -3.42 12.23 -8.39
N LYS A 121 -3.71 10.95 -8.64
CA LYS A 121 -3.99 10.47 -9.99
C LYS A 121 -5.17 11.22 -10.62
N ILE A 122 -6.28 11.34 -9.89
CA ILE A 122 -7.47 12.04 -10.38
C ILE A 122 -7.14 13.50 -10.68
N ALA A 123 -6.41 14.19 -9.80
CA ALA A 123 -6.04 15.58 -10.02
C ALA A 123 -5.14 15.74 -11.25
N GLN A 124 -4.14 14.87 -11.42
CA GLN A 124 -3.24 14.87 -12.57
C GLN A 124 -3.99 14.71 -13.90
N ASP A 125 -4.94 13.77 -13.96
CA ASP A 125 -5.79 13.52 -15.15
C ASP A 125 -6.71 14.72 -15.48
N ASN A 126 -6.83 15.68 -14.56
CA ASN A 126 -7.70 16.85 -14.67
C ASN A 126 -6.96 18.19 -14.59
N ASN A 127 -5.62 18.17 -14.62
CA ASN A 127 -4.79 19.37 -14.46
C ASN A 127 -5.11 20.19 -13.19
N LEU A 128 -5.42 19.50 -12.09
CA LEU A 128 -5.68 20.07 -10.78
C LEU A 128 -4.55 19.72 -9.80
N MET A 129 -4.50 20.43 -8.68
CA MET A 129 -3.67 20.04 -7.54
C MET A 129 -4.44 19.07 -6.64
N HIS A 130 -3.79 18.00 -6.18
CA HIS A 130 -4.46 16.91 -5.46
C HIS A 130 -5.07 17.33 -4.13
N TYR A 131 -4.47 18.30 -3.45
CA TYR A 131 -4.99 18.87 -2.20
C TYR A 131 -6.27 19.69 -2.39
N GLU A 132 -6.69 19.94 -3.63
CA GLU A 132 -7.97 20.59 -3.91
C GLU A 132 -9.13 19.59 -3.96
N LEU A 133 -8.85 18.28 -4.03
CA LEU A 133 -9.86 17.24 -4.14
C LEU A 133 -10.23 16.61 -2.80
N PHE A 134 -9.52 16.89 -1.71
CA PHE A 134 -9.84 16.40 -0.38
C PHE A 134 -9.20 17.29 0.70
N LYS A 135 -9.78 17.28 1.90
CA LYS A 135 -9.20 17.88 3.09
C LYS A 135 -8.44 16.84 3.90
N SER A 136 -7.49 17.33 4.68
CA SER A 136 -6.77 16.58 5.72
C SER A 136 -7.64 15.68 6.60
N THR A 137 -8.84 16.14 6.95
CA THR A 137 -9.82 15.41 7.78
C THR A 137 -10.46 14.23 7.05
N ASP A 138 -10.53 14.29 5.72
CA ASP A 138 -11.19 13.28 4.90
C ASP A 138 -10.40 11.97 4.88
N LEU A 139 -9.11 12.00 5.23
CA LEU A 139 -8.29 10.79 5.38
C LEU A 139 -8.82 9.83 6.46
N GLN A 140 -9.61 10.33 7.42
CA GLN A 140 -10.28 9.50 8.43
C GLN A 140 -11.47 8.72 7.87
N LEU A 141 -11.96 9.04 6.67
CA LEU A 141 -13.03 8.29 6.00
C LEU A 141 -12.52 6.92 5.57
N SER A 142 -13.41 5.94 5.43
CA SER A 142 -13.06 4.68 4.76
C SER A 142 -12.57 4.93 3.33
N GLU A 143 -11.78 4.01 2.77
CA GLU A 143 -11.26 4.17 1.40
C GLU A 143 -12.37 4.42 0.37
N ALA A 144 -13.50 3.71 0.47
CA ALA A 144 -14.65 3.91 -0.42
C ALA A 144 -15.28 5.31 -0.26
N ALA A 145 -15.49 5.76 0.97
CA ALA A 145 -16.06 7.08 1.25
C ALA A 145 -15.12 8.21 0.81
N PHE A 146 -13.80 8.05 1.04
CA PHE A 146 -12.79 8.99 0.56
C PHE A 146 -12.81 9.11 -0.97
N ARG A 147 -12.82 7.98 -1.67
CA ARG A 147 -12.87 7.98 -3.15
C ARG A 147 -14.13 8.64 -3.68
N ALA A 148 -15.27 8.43 -3.03
CA ALA A 148 -16.52 9.11 -3.38
C ALA A 148 -16.40 10.63 -3.18
N LYS A 149 -15.83 11.07 -2.06
CA LYS A 149 -15.60 12.49 -1.75
C LYS A 149 -14.71 13.18 -2.79
N VAL A 150 -13.63 12.53 -3.19
CA VAL A 150 -12.73 13.03 -4.26
C VAL A 150 -13.48 13.26 -5.56
N LYS A 151 -14.34 12.31 -5.97
CA LYS A 151 -15.15 12.44 -7.20
C LYS A 151 -16.19 13.54 -7.09
N GLU A 152 -16.88 13.66 -5.96
CA GLU A 152 -17.83 14.74 -5.68
C GLU A 152 -17.16 16.11 -5.80
N ASN A 153 -16.00 16.29 -5.16
CA ASN A 153 -15.26 17.55 -5.21
C ASN A 153 -14.77 17.89 -6.62
N LEU A 154 -14.39 16.88 -7.42
CA LEU A 154 -14.03 17.07 -8.82
C LEU A 154 -15.22 17.57 -9.65
N LEU A 155 -16.41 16.97 -9.47
CA LEU A 155 -17.63 17.39 -10.17
C LEU A 155 -18.00 18.83 -9.82
N ASN A 156 -18.04 19.15 -8.52
CA ASN A 156 -18.34 20.50 -8.06
C ASN A 156 -17.37 21.53 -8.63
N LYS A 157 -16.08 21.21 -8.78
CA LYS A 157 -15.12 22.12 -9.41
C LYS A 157 -15.45 22.40 -10.87
N ARG A 158 -15.72 21.35 -11.65
CA ARG A 158 -16.06 21.47 -13.08
C ARG A 158 -17.36 22.23 -13.32
N GLU A 159 -18.30 22.19 -12.38
CA GLU A 159 -19.56 22.96 -12.48
C GLU A 159 -19.38 24.46 -12.19
N ASN A 160 -18.27 24.85 -11.56
CA ASN A 160 -17.96 26.23 -11.19
C ASN A 160 -16.88 26.89 -12.08
N GLU A 161 -16.45 26.20 -13.14
CA GLU A 161 -15.56 26.70 -14.21
C GLU A 161 -16.36 27.11 -15.45
#